data_AF-A0A290GDQ3-F1
#
_entry.id   AF-A0A290GDQ3-F1
#
_cell.length_a   1.000
_cell.length_b   1.000
_cell.length_c   1.000
_cell.angle_alpha   90.00
_cell.angle_beta   90.00
_cell.angle_gamma   90.00
#
_symmetry.space_group_name_H-M   'P 1'
#
loop_
_entity.id
_entity.type
_entity.pdbx_description
1 polymer ?
#
loop_
_entity_poly.entity_id
_entity_poly.type
_entity_poly.pdbx_seq_one_letter_code
_entity_poly.pdbx_strand_id
1 'polypeptide(L)'
;MTTPTDKDLAQLLQPLQESLAGINRSLRTLADTRLLEIFGPELSDRKKWTEQLKHAHQEDDQALFDLRQAGEQGRYPGGYDQWVKDFGEEEAKKLAAPVVSALEHRKVTSAELAELEAAQPLLARLYREFSKLQG
;
A
#
# COMPACT_ATOMS: atom_id res chain seq x y z
N MET A 1 -1.18 -47.81 12.65
CA MET A 1 -1.23 -47.00 11.41
C MET A 1 -1.98 -45.73 11.75
N THR A 2 -1.28 -44.61 11.88
CA THR A 2 -1.89 -43.30 12.15
C THR A 2 -2.39 -42.72 10.84
N THR A 3 -3.70 -42.51 10.71
CA THR A 3 -4.27 -41.71 9.61
C THR A 3 -3.69 -40.30 9.70
N PRO A 4 -3.13 -39.75 8.59
CA PRO A 4 -2.72 -38.35 8.57
C PRO A 4 -3.94 -37.49 8.92
N THR A 5 -3.79 -36.59 9.88
CA THR A 5 -4.83 -35.60 10.14
C THR A 5 -4.82 -34.56 9.02
N ASP A 6 -5.93 -33.88 8.77
CA ASP A 6 -6.01 -32.83 7.73
C ASP A 6 -4.91 -31.76 7.88
N LYS A 7 -4.43 -31.54 9.12
CA LYS A 7 -3.28 -30.66 9.42
C LYS A 7 -1.96 -31.18 8.87
N ASP A 8 -1.71 -32.49 8.95
CA ASP A 8 -0.48 -33.11 8.43
C ASP A 8 -0.46 -33.07 6.89
N LEU A 9 -1.63 -33.25 6.27
CA LEU A 9 -1.78 -33.14 4.83
C LEU A 9 -1.59 -31.69 4.35
N ALA A 10 -2.13 -30.71 5.07
CA ALA A 10 -1.96 -29.29 4.75
C ALA A 10 -0.48 -28.86 4.82
N GLN A 11 0.26 -29.32 5.84
CA GLN A 11 1.70 -29.03 5.97
C GLN A 11 2.53 -29.67 4.84
N LEU A 12 2.17 -30.87 4.40
CA LEU A 12 2.83 -31.54 3.27
C LEU A 12 2.54 -30.85 1.93
N LEU A 13 1.36 -30.25 1.78
CA LEU A 13 0.94 -29.55 0.56
C LEU A 13 1.43 -28.09 0.50
N GLN A 14 1.81 -27.50 1.63
CA GLN A 14 2.22 -26.09 1.69
C GLN A 14 3.39 -25.75 0.73
N PRO A 15 4.49 -26.53 0.65
CA PRO A 15 5.57 -26.24 -0.30
C PRO A 15 5.11 -26.29 -1.77
N LEU A 16 4.16 -27.18 -2.09
CA LEU A 16 3.59 -27.29 -3.43
C LEU A 16 2.72 -26.07 -3.75
N GLN A 17 1.92 -25.60 -2.78
CA GLN A 17 1.12 -24.39 -2.92
C GLN A 17 2.00 -23.16 -3.13
N GLU A 18 3.09 -23.02 -2.37
CA GLU A 18 4.07 -21.95 -2.52
C GLU A 18 4.76 -21.98 -3.89
N SER A 19 5.15 -23.17 -4.35
CA SER A 19 5.74 -23.35 -5.68
C SER A 19 4.78 -22.95 -6.81
N LEU A 20 3.53 -23.42 -6.75
CA LEU A 20 2.49 -23.06 -7.72
C LEU A 20 2.16 -21.55 -7.70
N ALA A 21 2.11 -20.94 -6.52
CA ALA A 21 1.94 -19.50 -6.38
C ALA A 21 3.10 -18.71 -7.01
N GLY A 22 4.34 -19.19 -6.81
CA GLY A 22 5.54 -18.62 -7.43
C GLY A 22 5.51 -18.71 -8.96
N ILE A 23 5.14 -19.86 -9.51
CA ILE A 23 5.01 -20.06 -10.97
C ILE A 23 3.95 -19.10 -11.54
N ASN A 24 2.77 -19.03 -10.91
CA ASN A 24 1.71 -18.13 -11.33
C ASN A 24 2.15 -16.67 -11.31
N ARG A 25 2.92 -16.25 -10.30
CA ARG A 25 3.49 -14.90 -10.23
C ARG A 25 4.44 -14.65 -11.39
N SER A 26 5.38 -15.55 -11.65
CA SER A 26 6.35 -15.42 -12.75
C SER A 26 5.67 -15.35 -14.12
N LEU A 27 4.66 -16.20 -14.37
CA LEU A 27 3.89 -16.19 -15.62
C LEU A 27 3.11 -14.88 -15.80
N ARG A 28 2.54 -14.35 -14.71
CA ARG A 28 1.85 -13.05 -14.73
C ARG A 28 2.81 -11.90 -15.04
N THR A 29 3.97 -11.84 -14.39
CA THR A 29 5.00 -10.82 -14.66
C THR A 29 5.48 -10.88 -16.10
N LEU A 30 5.66 -12.08 -16.65
CA LEU A 30 6.02 -12.27 -18.05
C LEU A 30 4.91 -11.74 -18.97
N ALA A 31 3.65 -12.09 -18.71
CA ALA A 31 2.51 -11.63 -19.49
C ALA A 31 2.38 -10.10 -19.45
N ASP A 32 2.49 -9.49 -18.27
CA ASP A 32 2.42 -8.04 -18.10
C ASP A 32 3.59 -7.33 -18.81
N THR A 33 4.80 -7.90 -18.79
CA THR A 33 5.95 -7.39 -19.55
C THR A 33 5.71 -7.44 -21.06
N ARG A 34 5.16 -8.55 -21.57
CA ARG A 34 4.83 -8.69 -23.00
C ARG A 34 3.73 -7.72 -23.44
N LEU A 35 2.70 -7.54 -22.62
CA LEU A 35 1.65 -6.55 -22.89
C LEU A 35 2.23 -5.14 -22.91
N LEU A 36 3.14 -4.82 -22.00
CA LEU A 36 3.82 -3.54 -21.98
C LEU A 36 4.71 -3.34 -23.22
N GLU A 37 5.41 -4.37 -23.68
CA GLU A 37 6.20 -4.31 -24.94
C GLU A 37 5.33 -4.00 -26.16
N ILE A 38 4.14 -4.58 -26.26
CA ILE A 38 3.28 -4.48 -27.44
C ILE A 38 2.35 -3.25 -27.41
N PHE A 39 1.78 -2.95 -26.24
CA PHE A 39 0.71 -1.96 -26.08
C PHE A 39 1.06 -0.83 -25.11
N GLY A 40 2.20 -0.91 -24.43
CA GLY A 40 2.62 0.07 -23.46
C GLY A 40 3.25 1.32 -24.08
N PRO A 41 3.49 2.36 -23.26
CA PRO A 41 4.18 3.57 -23.69
C PRO A 41 5.62 3.27 -24.15
N GLU A 42 6.29 4.22 -24.79
CA GLU A 42 7.69 4.05 -25.20
C GLU A 42 8.64 3.92 -23.99
N LEU A 43 9.85 3.41 -24.23
CA LEU A 43 10.81 3.12 -23.14
C LEU A 43 11.17 4.35 -22.30
N SER A 44 11.33 5.52 -22.93
CA SER A 44 11.56 6.80 -22.25
C SER A 44 10.42 7.16 -21.30
N ASP A 45 9.18 7.01 -21.79
CA ASP A 45 7.98 7.30 -21.02
C ASP A 45 7.78 6.29 -19.89
N ARG A 46 8.09 5.01 -20.10
CA ARG A 46 8.06 3.98 -19.04
C ARG A 46 8.93 4.35 -17.85
N LYS A 47 10.14 4.87 -18.10
CA LYS A 47 11.06 5.31 -17.02
C LYS A 47 10.44 6.45 -16.22
N LYS A 48 9.94 7.47 -16.91
CA LYS A 48 9.25 8.61 -16.28
C LYS A 48 8.06 8.15 -15.43
N TRP A 49 7.20 7.29 -15.98
CA TRP A 49 6.06 6.74 -15.25
C TRP A 49 6.48 5.92 -14.03
N THR A 50 7.56 5.14 -14.15
CA THR A 50 8.08 4.33 -13.03
C THR A 50 8.63 5.23 -11.92
N GLU A 51 9.32 6.32 -12.28
CA GLU A 51 9.80 7.33 -11.30
C GLU A 51 8.64 8.05 -10.61
N GLN A 52 7.60 8.41 -11.36
CA GLN A 52 6.38 9.01 -10.79
C GLN A 52 5.67 8.07 -9.83
N LEU A 53 5.49 6.79 -10.22
CA LEU A 53 4.93 5.77 -9.34
C LEU A 53 5.76 5.58 -8.08
N LYS A 54 7.09 5.53 -8.22
CA LYS A 54 8.00 5.42 -7.08
C LYS A 54 7.81 6.59 -6.11
N HIS A 55 7.79 7.83 -6.61
CA HIS A 55 7.61 9.02 -5.79
C HIS A 55 6.26 9.01 -5.07
N ALA A 56 5.17 8.74 -5.79
CA ALA A 56 3.83 8.71 -5.21
C ALA A 56 3.66 7.63 -4.14
N HIS A 57 4.26 6.45 -4.34
CA HIS A 57 4.31 5.43 -3.29
C HIS A 57 5.07 5.89 -2.04
N GLN A 58 6.23 6.55 -2.22
CA GLN A 58 7.02 7.07 -1.10
C GLN A 58 6.26 8.16 -0.33
N GLU A 59 5.56 9.05 -1.03
CA GLU A 59 4.74 10.10 -0.42
C GLU A 59 3.54 9.52 0.34
N ASP A 60 2.84 8.54 -0.24
CA ASP A 60 1.71 7.90 0.44
C ASP A 60 2.14 7.09 1.67
N ASP A 61 3.27 6.38 1.58
CA ASP A 61 3.85 5.65 2.71
C ASP A 61 4.28 6.61 3.82
N GLN A 62 4.88 7.75 3.47
CA GLN A 62 5.23 8.79 4.45
C GLN A 62 3.99 9.43 5.07
N ALA A 63 2.96 9.76 4.28
CA ALA A 63 1.72 10.32 4.80
C ALA A 63 0.98 9.34 5.73
N LEU A 64 1.05 8.03 5.43
CA LEU A 64 0.55 6.99 6.32
C LEU A 64 1.36 6.92 7.63
N PHE A 65 2.67 7.03 7.56
CA PHE A 65 3.53 7.08 8.75
C PHE A 65 3.19 8.30 9.62
N ASP A 66 3.11 9.49 9.02
CA ASP A 66 2.80 10.74 9.71
C ASP A 66 1.41 10.69 10.35
N LEU A 67 0.41 10.12 9.67
CA LEU A 67 -0.93 9.91 10.23
C LEU A 67 -0.89 8.98 11.44
N ARG A 68 -0.10 7.90 11.41
CA ARG A 68 0.06 7.00 12.56
C ARG A 68 0.69 7.74 13.74
N GLN A 69 1.76 8.50 13.48
CA GLN A 69 2.44 9.28 14.51
C GLN A 69 1.52 10.34 15.12
N ALA A 70 0.80 11.10 14.29
CA ALA A 70 -0.17 12.09 14.74
C ALA A 70 -1.31 11.43 15.53
N GLY A 71 -1.79 10.27 15.08
CA GLY A 71 -2.83 9.50 15.78
C GLY A 71 -2.39 8.98 17.16
N GLU A 72 -1.12 8.59 17.31
CA GLU A 72 -0.55 8.22 18.61
C GLU A 72 -0.43 9.42 19.55
N GLN A 73 0.01 10.57 19.04
CA GLN A 73 0.14 11.80 19.81
C GLN A 73 -1.23 12.40 20.18
N GLY A 74 -2.21 12.29 19.30
CA GLY A 74 -3.58 12.74 19.50
C GLY A 74 -4.45 11.73 20.25
N ARG A 75 -3.86 10.67 20.83
CA ARG A 75 -4.63 9.66 21.54
C ARG A 75 -5.04 10.16 22.92
N TYR A 76 -6.35 10.29 23.13
CA TYR A 76 -6.91 10.68 24.42
C TYR A 76 -7.97 9.69 24.90
N PRO A 77 -8.01 9.35 26.20
CA PRO A 77 -9.08 8.52 26.76
C PRO A 77 -10.45 9.12 26.45
N GLY A 78 -11.32 8.36 25.78
CA GLY A 78 -12.65 8.85 25.36
C GLY A 78 -12.67 9.67 24.07
N GLY A 79 -11.52 9.90 23.42
CA GLY A 79 -11.43 10.54 22.11
C GLY A 79 -11.76 12.04 22.10
N TYR A 80 -12.11 12.57 20.92
CA TYR A 80 -12.36 14.00 20.71
C TYR A 80 -13.48 14.55 21.62
N ASP A 81 -14.57 13.80 21.80
CA ASP A 81 -15.69 14.23 22.64
C ASP A 81 -15.26 14.44 24.11
N GLN A 82 -14.28 13.67 24.57
CA GLN A 82 -13.73 13.83 25.91
C GLN A 82 -12.79 15.05 25.98
N TRP A 83 -12.03 15.35 24.93
CA TRP A 83 -11.30 16.63 24.84
C TRP A 83 -12.20 17.85 24.91
N VAL A 84 -13.34 17.83 24.22
CA VAL A 84 -14.29 18.95 24.25
C VAL A 84 -14.85 19.15 25.66
N LYS A 85 -15.11 18.06 26.39
CA LYS A 85 -15.57 18.12 27.78
C LYS A 85 -14.50 18.64 28.74
N ASP A 86 -13.26 18.21 28.57
CA ASP A 86 -12.18 18.48 29.53
C ASP A 86 -11.47 19.83 29.30
N PHE A 87 -11.34 20.25 28.03
CA PHE A 87 -10.58 21.45 27.64
C PHE A 87 -11.39 22.49 26.88
N GLY A 88 -12.64 22.18 26.51
CA GLY A 88 -13.47 23.02 25.65
C GLY A 88 -13.18 22.82 24.17
N GLU A 89 -14.11 23.27 23.32
CA GLU A 89 -14.11 22.99 21.88
C GLU A 89 -12.90 23.61 21.15
N GLU A 90 -12.51 24.83 21.49
CA GLU A 90 -11.39 25.53 20.84
C GLU A 90 -10.05 24.83 21.10
N GLU A 91 -9.82 24.35 22.31
CA GLU A 91 -8.57 23.66 22.64
C GLU A 91 -8.57 22.22 22.10
N ALA A 92 -9.72 21.54 22.13
CA ALA A 92 -9.89 20.24 21.47
C ALA A 92 -9.58 20.28 19.98
N LYS A 93 -10.02 21.34 19.27
CA LYS A 93 -9.68 21.56 17.85
C LYS A 93 -8.20 21.73 17.62
N LYS A 94 -7.49 22.51 18.46
CA LYS A 94 -6.04 22.67 18.35
C LYS A 94 -5.30 21.36 18.54
N LEU A 95 -5.71 20.56 19.54
CA LEU A 95 -5.12 19.25 19.82
C LEU A 95 -5.40 18.24 18.69
N ALA A 96 -6.56 18.33 18.04
CA ALA A 96 -6.92 17.48 16.91
C ALA A 96 -6.30 17.91 15.57
N ALA A 97 -5.91 19.18 15.42
CA ALA A 97 -5.46 19.75 14.16
C ALA A 97 -4.31 18.97 13.48
N PRO A 98 -3.28 18.46 14.19
CA PRO A 98 -2.25 17.64 13.58
C PRO A 98 -2.78 16.34 12.97
N VAL A 99 -3.74 15.68 13.63
CA VAL A 99 -4.37 14.45 13.14
C VAL A 99 -5.21 14.73 11.89
N VAL A 100 -5.98 15.82 11.91
CA VAL A 100 -6.81 16.24 10.77
C VAL A 100 -5.92 16.56 9.56
N SER A 101 -4.86 17.35 9.76
CA SER A 101 -3.91 17.69 8.70
C SER A 101 -3.24 16.45 8.09
N ALA A 102 -2.76 15.52 8.93
CA ALA A 102 -2.15 14.28 8.44
C ALA A 102 -3.16 13.38 7.68
N LEU A 103 -4.42 13.38 8.11
CA LEU A 103 -5.49 12.63 7.44
C LEU A 103 -5.84 13.23 6.08
N GLU A 104 -5.90 14.56 5.98
CA GLU A 104 -6.09 15.28 4.71
C GLU A 104 -4.92 15.03 3.75
N HIS A 105 -3.69 15.12 4.24
CA HIS A 105 -2.50 14.86 3.44
C HIS A 105 -2.53 13.42 2.88
N ARG A 106 -2.79 12.42 3.72
CA ARG A 106 -2.91 11.02 3.26
C ARG A 106 -4.04 10.82 2.24
N LYS A 107 -5.15 11.54 2.39
CA LYS A 107 -6.26 11.46 1.43
C LYS A 107 -5.81 11.94 0.04
N VAL A 108 -5.02 13.01 -0.01
CA VAL A 108 -4.49 13.56 -1.27
C VAL A 108 -3.48 12.59 -1.89
N THR A 109 -2.45 12.18 -1.15
CA THR A 109 -1.41 11.27 -1.66
C THR A 109 -1.99 9.94 -2.13
N SER A 110 -2.97 9.39 -1.41
CA SER A 110 -3.63 8.14 -1.77
C SER A 110 -4.46 8.28 -3.05
N ALA A 111 -5.11 9.43 -3.26
CA ALA A 111 -5.84 9.71 -4.49
C ALA A 111 -4.89 9.89 -5.68
N GLU A 112 -3.81 10.64 -5.51
CA GLU A 112 -2.78 10.82 -6.55
C GLU A 112 -2.14 9.49 -6.96
N LEU A 113 -1.80 8.65 -5.99
CA LEU A 113 -1.30 7.30 -6.25
C LEU A 113 -2.34 6.47 -7.02
N ALA A 114 -3.60 6.47 -6.61
CA ALA A 114 -4.66 5.72 -7.28
C ALA A 114 -4.88 6.19 -8.73
N GLU A 115 -4.81 7.51 -8.99
CA GLU A 115 -4.90 8.07 -10.33
C GLU A 115 -3.73 7.63 -11.22
N LEU A 116 -2.50 7.69 -10.71
CA LEU A 116 -1.31 7.23 -11.43
C LEU A 116 -1.38 5.72 -11.76
N GLU A 117 -1.82 4.91 -10.80
CA GLU A 117 -1.98 3.47 -10.99
C GLU A 117 -3.08 3.13 -11.99
N ALA A 118 -4.18 3.90 -12.01
CA ALA A 118 -5.26 3.75 -12.97
C ALA A 118 -4.83 4.17 -14.39
N ALA A 119 -3.97 5.18 -14.51
CA ALA A 119 -3.46 5.64 -15.80
C ALA A 119 -2.51 4.63 -16.47
N GLN A 120 -1.71 3.90 -15.69
CA GLN A 120 -0.76 2.90 -16.19
C GLN A 120 -0.78 1.59 -15.38
N PRO A 121 -1.86 0.79 -15.49
CA PRO A 121 -2.09 -0.36 -14.62
C PRO A 121 -1.10 -1.51 -14.83
N LEU A 122 -0.51 -1.64 -16.03
CA LEU A 122 0.55 -2.61 -16.29
C LEU A 122 1.86 -2.23 -15.57
N LEU A 123 2.27 -0.96 -15.70
CA LEU A 123 3.46 -0.44 -15.02
C LEU A 123 3.31 -0.47 -13.51
N ALA A 124 2.16 -0.08 -12.97
CA ALA A 124 1.87 -0.15 -11.54
C ALA A 124 1.99 -1.57 -10.98
N ARG A 125 1.41 -2.56 -11.66
CA ARG A 125 1.51 -3.97 -11.22
C ARG A 125 2.93 -4.49 -11.28
N LEU A 126 3.66 -4.21 -12.36
CA LEU A 126 5.07 -4.59 -12.47
C LEU A 126 5.91 -3.92 -11.38
N TYR A 127 5.72 -2.63 -11.14
CA TYR A 127 6.40 -1.89 -10.08
C TYR A 127 6.20 -2.57 -8.71
N ARG A 128 4.94 -2.85 -8.32
CA ARG A 128 4.65 -3.51 -7.04
C ARG A 128 5.30 -4.89 -6.93
N GLU A 129 5.35 -5.67 -8.01
CA GLU A 129 6.02 -6.97 -7.98
C GLU A 129 7.55 -6.82 -7.87
N PHE A 130 8.15 -5.82 -8.52
CA PHE A 130 9.57 -5.52 -8.38
C PHE A 130 9.94 -5.00 -7.00
N SER A 131 9.15 -4.10 -6.41
CA SER A 131 9.42 -3.57 -5.06
C SER A 131 9.42 -4.67 -4.00
N LYS A 132 8.52 -5.67 -4.11
CA LYS A 132 8.51 -6.84 -3.21
C LYS A 132 9.78 -7.69 -3.28
N LEU A 133 10.48 -7.67 -4.41
CA LEU A 133 11.74 -8.40 -4.59
C LEU A 133 12.94 -7.63 -4.02
N GLN A 134 12.82 -6.32 -3.82
CA GLN A 134 13.92 -5.47 -3.37
C GLN A 134 14.06 -5.34 -1.85
N GLY A 135 13.02 -5.69 -1.09
CA GLY A 135 13.04 -5.69 0.38
C GLY A 135 12.79 -4.32 0.96
#